data_AF-M6RMU9-F1
#
_entry.id   AF-M6RMU9-F1
#
_cell.length_a   1.000
_cell.length_b   1.000
_cell.length_c   1.000
_cell.angle_alpha   90.00
_cell.angle_beta   90.00
_cell.angle_gamma   90.00
#
_symmetry.space_group_name_H-M   'P 1'
#
loop_
_entity.id
_entity.type
_entity.pdbx_description
1 polymer ?
#
loop_
_entity_poly.entity_id
_entity_poly.type
_entity_poly.pdbx_seq_one_letter_code
_entity_poly.pdbx_strand_id
1 'polypeptide(L)'
;MIEIQFYNSLSGRKEKFSPSDPNRVTVYSCGPTVYNFAHIGNLRAFLFVDVLRRSLKLLGYGVDMTMNITDIDDKIIRDSIASKKSIIEFTAPWTKAFFEDLKTVSAEILEHYPKATDSIPEMVDIIQKLQKKGSSTKKTKAFIFRSRNFKTTENSVR
;
A
#
# COMPACT_ATOMS: atom_id res chain seq x y z
N MET A 1 -7.16 30.52 -0.49
CA MET A 1 -6.78 29.12 -0.19
C MET A 1 -5.27 28.99 -0.27
N ILE A 2 -4.64 28.26 0.64
CA ILE A 2 -3.20 27.98 0.58
C ILE A 2 -2.96 27.04 -0.60
N GLU A 3 -2.05 27.40 -1.51
CA GLU A 3 -1.67 26.52 -2.61
C GLU A 3 -0.77 25.40 -2.10
N ILE A 4 -1.17 24.14 -2.31
CA ILE A 4 -0.42 22.96 -1.91
C ILE A 4 0.39 22.49 -3.10
N GLN A 5 1.66 22.14 -2.84
CA GLN A 5 2.52 21.50 -3.83
C GLN A 5 3.11 20.22 -3.24
N PHE A 6 3.09 19.14 -4.02
CA PHE A 6 3.75 17.89 -3.68
C PHE A 6 4.97 17.69 -4.56
N TYR A 7 6.03 17.11 -4.00
CA TYR A 7 7.12 16.60 -4.82
C TYR A 7 6.65 15.33 -5.53
N ASN A 8 6.54 15.39 -6.85
CA ASN A 8 6.09 14.27 -7.66
C ASN A 8 7.32 13.47 -8.13
N SER A 9 7.51 12.26 -7.60
CA SER A 9 8.62 11.38 -7.98
C SER A 9 8.61 11.01 -9.46
N LEU A 10 7.47 11.04 -10.14
CA LEU A 10 7.38 10.76 -11.58
C LEU A 10 8.01 11.88 -12.42
N SER A 11 7.86 13.14 -12.01
CA SER A 11 8.38 14.30 -12.76
C SER A 11 9.64 14.90 -12.15
N GLY A 12 10.02 14.48 -10.94
CA GLY A 12 11.23 14.92 -10.23
C GLY A 12 11.16 16.36 -9.69
N ARG A 13 9.97 16.98 -9.66
CA ARG A 13 9.76 18.37 -9.26
C ARG A 13 8.55 18.55 -8.35
N LYS A 14 8.43 19.72 -7.73
CA LYS A 14 7.21 20.13 -7.03
C LYS A 14 6.13 20.48 -8.05
N GLU A 15 4.93 19.96 -7.84
CA GLU A 15 3.76 20.20 -8.68
C GLU A 15 2.58 20.61 -7.82
N LYS A 16 1.73 21.48 -8.38
CA LYS A 16 0.50 21.90 -7.74
C LYS A 16 -0.41 20.70 -7.51
N PHE A 17 -0.88 20.55 -6.28
CA PHE A 17 -1.88 19.55 -5.97
C PHE A 17 -3.25 20.00 -6.48
N SER A 18 -3.80 19.25 -7.43
CA SER A 18 -5.11 19.50 -8.05
C SER A 18 -5.88 18.18 -8.12
N PRO A 19 -6.58 17.77 -7.05
CA PRO A 19 -7.32 16.52 -7.04
C PRO A 19 -8.47 16.55 -8.06
N SER A 20 -8.82 15.39 -8.62
CA SER A 20 -9.96 15.26 -9.53
C SER A 20 -11.31 15.55 -8.85
N ASP A 21 -11.41 15.23 -7.55
CA ASP A 21 -12.55 15.55 -6.70
C ASP A 21 -12.06 16.03 -5.33
N PRO A 22 -12.21 17.33 -5.00
CA PRO A 22 -11.83 17.86 -3.69
C PRO A 22 -12.61 17.25 -2.50
N ASN A 23 -13.81 16.73 -2.75
CA ASN A 23 -14.63 16.08 -1.72
C ASN A 23 -14.24 14.62 -1.49
N ARG A 24 -13.41 14.04 -2.38
CA ARG A 24 -12.93 12.66 -2.28
C ARG A 24 -11.53 12.49 -2.87
N VAL A 25 -10.54 12.95 -2.13
CA VAL A 25 -9.13 12.71 -2.38
C VAL A 25 -8.77 11.30 -1.92
N THR A 26 -8.53 10.40 -2.87
CA THR A 26 -8.10 9.03 -2.61
C THR A 26 -6.58 8.92 -2.49
N VAL A 27 -6.06 8.33 -1.41
CA VAL A 27 -4.63 8.09 -1.22
C VAL A 27 -4.37 6.64 -0.82
N TYR A 28 -3.46 5.98 -1.53
CA TYR A 28 -2.95 4.66 -1.17
C TYR A 28 -1.54 4.78 -0.58
N SER A 29 -1.29 4.10 0.52
CA SER A 29 0.05 3.92 1.08
C SER A 29 0.35 2.45 1.36
N CYS A 30 1.59 2.03 1.14
CA CYS A 30 2.01 0.67 1.52
C CYS A 30 2.03 0.54 3.04
N GLY A 31 1.39 -0.50 3.57
CA GLY A 31 1.40 -0.79 4.99
C GLY A 31 2.42 -1.86 5.40
N PRO A 32 2.29 -2.42 6.61
CA PRO A 32 3.26 -3.33 7.19
C PRO A 32 3.16 -4.75 6.61
N THR A 33 4.30 -5.45 6.58
CA THR A 33 4.33 -6.91 6.55
C THR A 33 4.31 -7.45 7.97
N VAL A 34 3.23 -8.11 8.37
CA VAL A 34 2.90 -8.44 9.76
C VAL A 34 3.51 -9.77 10.21
N TYR A 35 4.84 -9.82 10.26
CA TYR A 35 5.62 -10.97 10.75
C TYR A 35 6.40 -10.71 12.04
N ASN A 36 6.51 -9.45 12.46
CA ASN A 36 7.18 -9.01 13.68
C ASN A 36 6.67 -7.61 14.08
N PHE A 37 7.13 -7.07 15.21
CA PHE A 37 6.90 -5.69 15.62
C PHE A 37 7.43 -4.68 14.59
N ALA A 38 6.70 -3.56 14.44
CA ALA A 38 7.16 -2.44 13.63
C ALA A 38 8.37 -1.78 14.28
N HIS A 39 9.40 -1.48 13.48
CA HIS A 39 10.54 -0.71 13.96
C HIS A 39 10.34 0.79 13.70
N ILE A 40 11.17 1.63 14.31
CA ILE A 40 11.07 3.10 14.19
C ILE A 40 11.08 3.60 12.73
N GLY A 41 11.83 2.93 11.85
CA GLY A 41 11.80 3.21 10.40
C GLY A 41 10.42 3.00 9.75
N ASN A 42 9.64 2.00 10.17
CA ASN A 42 8.27 1.81 9.69
C ASN A 42 7.35 2.89 10.26
N LEU A 43 7.45 3.16 11.56
CA LEU A 43 6.63 4.18 12.24
C LEU A 43 6.80 5.57 11.61
N ARG A 44 8.03 5.94 11.21
CA ARG A 44 8.26 7.18 10.46
C ARG A 44 7.41 7.27 9.19
N ALA A 45 7.31 6.19 8.42
CA ALA A 45 6.51 6.16 7.20
C ALA A 45 5.01 6.26 7.51
N PHE A 46 4.52 5.56 8.53
CA PHE A 46 3.11 5.61 8.93
C PHE A 46 2.72 6.99 9.49
N LEU A 47 3.61 7.63 10.25
CA LEU A 47 3.42 9.00 10.73
C LEU A 47 3.41 10.02 9.60
N PHE A 48 4.20 9.81 8.54
CA PHE A 48 4.12 10.66 7.36
C PHE A 48 2.73 10.59 6.70
N VAL A 49 2.14 9.39 6.62
CA VAL A 49 0.78 9.20 6.11
C VAL A 49 -0.24 9.93 7.00
N ASP A 50 -0.09 9.83 8.32
CA ASP A 50 -0.95 10.54 9.28
C ASP A 50 -0.85 12.07 9.12
N VAL A 51 0.36 12.61 9.03
CA VAL A 51 0.58 14.05 8.80
C VAL A 51 0.00 14.50 7.46
N LEU A 52 0.17 13.72 6.40
CA LEU A 52 -0.44 14.00 5.10
C LEU A 52 -1.97 14.04 5.21
N ARG A 53 -2.57 13.04 5.86
CA ARG A 53 -4.01 12.95 6.09
C ARG A 53 -4.56 14.17 6.83
N ARG A 54 -3.96 14.49 7.98
CA ARG A 54 -4.36 15.63 8.81
C ARG A 54 -4.22 16.94 8.06
N SER A 55 -3.15 17.10 7.26
CA SER A 55 -2.93 18.28 6.43
C SER A 55 -4.03 18.45 5.38
N LEU A 56 -4.39 17.38 4.67
CA LEU A 56 -5.45 17.41 3.67
C LEU A 56 -6.81 17.73 4.30
N LYS A 57 -7.15 17.11 5.44
CA LYS A 57 -8.39 17.39 6.18
C LYS A 57 -8.45 18.84 6.66
N LEU A 58 -7.36 19.35 7.22
CA LEU A 58 -7.25 20.75 7.68
C LEU A 58 -7.47 21.75 6.53
N LEU A 59 -7.06 21.38 5.32
CA LEU A 59 -7.20 22.20 4.12
C LEU A 59 -8.57 22.05 3.44
N GLY A 60 -9.50 21.31 4.06
CA GLY A 60 -10.88 21.18 3.63
C GLY A 60 -11.14 20.07 2.60
N TYR A 61 -10.18 19.19 2.36
CA TYR A 61 -10.39 18.05 1.46
C TYR A 61 -11.13 16.92 2.18
N GLY A 62 -12.08 16.29 1.47
CA GLY A 62 -12.60 14.98 1.88
C GLY A 62 -11.58 13.92 1.54
N VAL A 63 -11.13 13.14 2.53
CA VAL A 63 -10.01 12.22 2.38
C VAL A 63 -10.49 10.78 2.53
N ASP A 64 -10.06 9.93 1.60
CA ASP A 64 -10.33 8.48 1.57
C ASP A 64 -8.99 7.74 1.44
N MET A 65 -8.45 7.24 2.55
CA MET A 65 -7.14 6.61 2.61
C MET A 65 -7.19 5.10 2.79
N THR A 66 -6.32 4.43 2.04
CA THR A 66 -6.12 2.98 2.11
C THR A 66 -4.68 2.66 2.45
N MET A 67 -4.48 1.75 3.41
CA MET A 67 -3.18 1.15 3.71
C MET A 67 -3.29 -0.36 3.80
N ASN A 68 -2.63 -1.10 2.92
CA ASN A 68 -2.74 -2.55 2.93
C ASN A 68 -2.07 -3.19 4.18
N ILE A 69 -2.51 -4.38 4.56
CA ILE A 69 -1.78 -5.24 5.50
C ILE A 69 -1.22 -6.43 4.71
N THR A 70 0.10 -6.55 4.65
CA THR A 70 0.74 -7.69 4.00
C THR A 70 0.82 -8.85 5.00
N ASP A 71 -0.21 -9.69 5.00
CA ASP A 71 -0.37 -10.85 5.88
C ASP A 71 -0.04 -12.19 5.21
N ILE A 72 0.51 -12.15 4.00
CA ILE A 72 1.10 -13.29 3.31
C ILE A 72 2.38 -12.83 2.61
N ASP A 73 3.49 -13.49 2.93
CA ASP A 73 4.85 -13.21 2.44
C ASP A 73 5.75 -14.42 2.72
N ASP A 74 6.88 -14.56 2.02
CA ASP A 74 7.83 -15.67 2.22
C ASP A 74 8.28 -15.81 3.68
N LYS A 75 8.50 -14.69 4.39
CA LYS A 75 8.87 -14.73 5.82
C LYS A 75 7.73 -15.26 6.69
N ILE A 76 6.51 -14.80 6.42
CA ILE A 76 5.29 -15.24 7.13
C ILE A 76 5.06 -16.73 6.92
N ILE A 77 5.19 -17.21 5.67
CA ILE A 77 5.01 -18.63 5.34
C ILE A 77 6.04 -19.49 6.08
N ARG A 78 7.32 -19.12 6.01
CA ARG A 78 8.39 -19.85 6.70
C ARG A 78 8.16 -19.92 8.22
N ASP A 79 7.84 -18.78 8.84
CA ASP A 79 7.79 -18.68 10.30
C ASP A 79 6.47 -19.22 10.87
N SER A 80 5.36 -19.16 10.11
CA SER A 80 4.09 -19.85 10.46
C SER A 80 4.25 -21.37 10.45
N ILE A 81 4.92 -21.93 9.44
CA ILE A 81 5.24 -23.37 9.38
C ILE A 81 6.13 -23.77 10.56
N ALA A 82 7.20 -23.02 10.83
CA ALA A 82 8.12 -23.30 11.93
C ALA A 82 7.43 -23.26 13.30
N SER A 83 6.47 -22.35 13.48
CA SER A 83 5.68 -22.22 14.70
C SER A 83 4.44 -23.13 14.78
N LYS A 84 4.20 -23.96 13.75
CA LYS A 84 3.02 -24.85 13.63
C LYS A 84 1.69 -24.10 13.79
N LYS A 85 1.62 -22.88 13.27
CA LYS A 85 0.42 -22.04 13.28
C LYS A 85 -0.07 -21.82 11.86
N SER A 86 -1.38 -21.64 11.69
CA SER A 86 -1.89 -21.09 10.44
C SER A 86 -1.33 -19.67 10.21
N ILE A 87 -1.33 -19.20 8.96
CA ILE A 87 -0.90 -17.84 8.62
C ILE A 87 -1.68 -16.80 9.44
N ILE A 88 -2.99 -17.00 9.60
CA ILE A 88 -3.87 -16.09 10.35
C ILE A 88 -3.47 -16.04 11.83
N GLU A 89 -3.27 -17.20 12.46
CA GLU A 89 -2.84 -17.27 13.87
C GLU A 89 -1.44 -16.69 14.08
N PHE A 90 -0.56 -16.84 13.08
CA PHE A 90 0.78 -16.29 13.11
C PHE A 90 0.77 -14.76 12.98
N THR A 91 -0.02 -14.19 12.08
CA THR A 91 -0.02 -12.74 11.79
C THR A 91 -0.87 -11.94 12.77
N ALA A 92 -1.92 -12.53 13.36
CA ALA A 92 -2.83 -11.86 14.30
C ALA A 92 -2.14 -11.03 15.42
N PRO A 93 -1.15 -11.55 16.18
CA PRO A 93 -0.48 -10.76 17.21
C PRO A 93 0.28 -9.56 16.63
N TRP A 94 0.89 -9.69 15.46
CA TRP A 94 1.65 -8.63 14.81
C TRP A 94 0.75 -7.55 14.22
N THR A 95 -0.39 -7.94 13.64
CA THR A 95 -1.42 -6.99 13.21
C THR A 95 -1.97 -6.21 14.39
N LYS A 96 -2.25 -6.87 15.52
CA LYS A 96 -2.70 -6.21 16.75
C LYS A 96 -1.67 -5.21 17.26
N ALA A 97 -0.41 -5.63 17.36
CA ALA A 97 0.70 -4.79 17.79
C ALA A 97 0.85 -3.54 16.89
N PHE A 98 0.75 -3.70 15.58
CA PHE A 98 0.77 -2.57 14.65
C PHE A 98 -0.29 -1.50 14.97
N PHE A 99 -1.53 -1.90 15.23
CA PHE A 99 -2.58 -0.94 15.61
C PHE A 99 -2.38 -0.35 17.02
N GLU A 100 -1.80 -1.11 17.95
CA GLU A 100 -1.41 -0.60 19.27
C GLU A 100 -0.28 0.44 19.18
N ASP A 101 0.70 0.22 18.30
CA ASP A 101 1.77 1.17 18.02
C ASP A 101 1.23 2.47 17.40
N LEU A 102 0.34 2.37 16.39
CA LEU A 102 -0.32 3.54 15.80
C LEU A 102 -1.09 4.35 16.84
N LYS A 103 -1.82 3.66 17.74
CA LYS A 103 -2.53 4.32 18.84
C LYS A 103 -1.58 5.02 19.79
N THR A 104 -0.44 4.41 20.11
CA THR A 104 0.57 4.96 21.02
C THR A 104 1.14 6.29 20.48
N VAL A 105 1.33 6.40 19.17
CA VAL A 105 1.79 7.64 18.51
C VAL A 105 0.64 8.57 18.09
N SER A 106 -0.59 8.30 18.52
CA SER A 106 -1.78 9.10 18.21
C SER A 106 -2.06 9.27 16.71
N ALA A 107 -1.70 8.28 15.89
CA ALA A 107 -2.05 8.26 14.47
C ALA A 107 -3.56 8.00 14.30
N GLU A 108 -4.19 8.64 13.31
CA GLU A 108 -5.57 8.35 12.93
C GLU A 108 -5.69 6.96 12.29
N ILE A 109 -6.80 6.27 12.58
CA ILE A 109 -7.20 5.07 11.85
C ILE A 109 -7.74 5.50 10.47
N LEU A 110 -7.29 4.83 9.42
CA LEU A 110 -7.70 5.08 8.04
C LEU A 110 -9.02 4.36 7.71
N GLU A 111 -9.63 4.74 6.59
CA GLU A 111 -10.89 4.15 6.10
C GLU A 111 -10.74 2.67 5.76
N HIS A 112 -9.59 2.28 5.20
CA HIS A 112 -9.41 0.95 4.63
C HIS A 112 -8.05 0.33 4.95
N TYR A 113 -8.09 -0.93 5.42
CA TYR A 113 -6.91 -1.77 5.66
C TYR A 113 -7.05 -3.15 5.00
N PRO A 114 -7.07 -3.24 3.65
CA PRO A 114 -7.24 -4.51 2.97
C PRO A 114 -6.06 -5.44 3.27
N LYS A 115 -6.36 -6.69 3.65
CA LYS A 115 -5.34 -7.73 3.78
C LYS A 115 -5.01 -8.31 2.42
N ALA A 116 -3.77 -8.73 2.25
CA ALA A 116 -3.33 -9.39 1.04
C ALA A 116 -4.08 -10.72 0.83
N THR A 117 -4.33 -11.49 1.90
CA THR A 117 -5.12 -12.73 1.84
C THR A 117 -6.57 -12.51 1.39
N ASP A 118 -7.21 -11.43 1.83
CA ASP A 118 -8.59 -11.09 1.45
C ASP A 118 -8.68 -10.64 -0.02
N SER A 119 -7.58 -10.16 -0.61
CA SER A 119 -7.53 -9.60 -1.97
C SER A 119 -7.06 -10.61 -3.04
N ILE A 120 -6.92 -11.89 -2.68
CA ILE A 120 -6.46 -12.95 -3.60
C ILE A 120 -7.35 -13.06 -4.86
N PRO A 121 -8.70 -13.03 -4.78
CA PRO A 121 -9.55 -13.11 -5.97
C PRO A 121 -9.25 -11.99 -6.99
N GLU A 122 -9.04 -10.77 -6.52
CA GLU A 122 -8.71 -9.60 -7.33
C GLU A 122 -7.32 -9.72 -7.95
N MET A 123 -6.33 -10.22 -7.18
CA MET A 123 -5.00 -10.51 -7.71
C MET A 123 -5.06 -11.53 -8.86
N VAL A 124 -5.87 -12.59 -8.70
CA VAL A 124 -6.07 -13.61 -9.75
C VAL A 124 -6.73 -12.99 -10.99
N ASP A 125 -7.75 -12.15 -10.83
CA ASP A 125 -8.41 -11.45 -11.95
C ASP A 125 -7.43 -10.53 -12.71
N ILE A 126 -6.59 -9.77 -11.99
CA ILE A 126 -5.56 -8.92 -12.61
C ILE A 126 -4.57 -9.79 -13.41
N ILE A 127 -4.10 -10.90 -12.85
CA ILE A 127 -3.20 -11.83 -13.55
C ILE A 127 -3.86 -12.35 -14.84
N GLN A 128 -5.13 -12.77 -14.77
CA GLN A 128 -5.87 -13.25 -15.93
C GLN A 128 -6.01 -12.16 -17.02
N LYS A 129 -6.31 -10.92 -16.63
CA LYS A 129 -6.37 -9.77 -17.55
C LYS A 129 -5.01 -9.49 -18.20
N LEU A 130 -3.92 -9.54 -17.44
CA LEU A 130 -2.56 -9.35 -17.96
C LEU A 130 -2.14 -10.46 -18.92
N GLN A 131 -2.57 -11.71 -18.68
CA GLN A 131 -2.36 -12.82 -19.59
C GLN A 131 -3.11 -12.61 -20.91
N LYS A 132 -4.39 -12.21 -20.86
CA LYS A 132 -5.19 -11.93 -22.06
C LYS A 132 -4.58 -10.84 -22.93
N LYS A 133 -3.91 -9.85 -22.33
CA LYS A 133 -3.20 -8.76 -23.04
C LYS A 133 -1.81 -9.15 -23.56
N GLY A 134 -1.34 -10.38 -23.33
CA GLY A 134 0.02 -10.80 -23.68
C GLY A 134 1.11 -10.14 -22.84
N SER A 135 0.74 -9.48 -21.73
CA SER A 135 1.66 -8.79 -20.81
C SER A 135 2.14 -9.68 -19.66
N SER A 136 1.68 -10.93 -19.57
CA SER A 136 2.13 -11.93 -18.58
C SER A 136 2.45 -13.26 -19.26
N THR A 137 3.41 -14.01 -18.72
CA THR A 137 3.76 -15.36 -19.19
C THR A 137 3.83 -16.32 -18.02
N LYS A 138 3.20 -17.48 -18.20
CA LYS A 138 3.35 -18.60 -17.27
C LYS A 138 4.71 -19.26 -17.48
N LYS A 139 5.57 -19.24 -16.46
CA LYS A 139 6.69 -20.16 -16.29
C LYS A 139 6.27 -21.27 -15.32
N THR A 140 7.04 -22.35 -15.24
CA THR A 140 6.74 -23.61 -14.54
C THR A 140 5.80 -23.49 -13.35
N LYS A 141 6.14 -22.62 -12.37
CA LYS A 141 5.34 -22.40 -11.15
C LYS A 141 5.01 -20.92 -10.87
N ALA A 142 5.19 -20.03 -11.84
CA ALA A 142 5.03 -18.59 -11.62
C ALA A 142 4.49 -17.87 -12.85
N PHE A 143 3.66 -16.85 -12.64
CA PHE A 143 3.30 -15.89 -13.68
C PHE A 143 4.25 -14.70 -13.61
N ILE A 144 4.88 -14.37 -14.74
CA ILE A 144 5.86 -13.29 -14.84
C ILE A 144 5.30 -12.18 -15.73
N PHE A 145 5.22 -10.98 -15.17
CA PHE A 145 4.87 -9.78 -15.92
C PHE A 145 6.01 -9.35 -16.87
N ARG A 146 5.68 -9.04 -18.12
CA ARG A 146 6.63 -8.59 -19.15
C ARG A 146 6.65 -7.06 -19.23
N SER A 147 7.65 -6.43 -18.62
CA SER A 147 7.83 -4.97 -18.65
C SER A 147 7.96 -4.39 -20.06
N ARG A 148 8.60 -5.10 -21.00
CA ARG A 148 8.78 -4.65 -22.40
C ARG A 148 7.48 -4.41 -23.17
N ASN A 149 6.39 -5.04 -22.73
CA ASN A 149 5.07 -4.89 -23.37
C ASN A 149 4.27 -3.71 -22.81
N PHE A 150 4.82 -3.00 -21.82
CA PHE A 150 4.23 -1.81 -21.24
C PHE A 150 5.02 -0.58 -21.67
N LYS A 151 4.40 0.30 -22.46
CA LYS A 151 4.93 1.64 -22.68
C LYS A 151 4.64 2.47 -21.42
N THR A 152 5.68 2.77 -20.65
CA THR A 152 5.58 3.79 -19.60
C THR A 152 5.52 5.16 -20.28
N THR A 153 4.80 6.12 -19.70
CA THR A 153 4.79 7.53 -20.14
C THR A 153 6.12 8.25 -19.87
N GLU A 154 7.19 7.52 -19.54
CA GLU A 154 8.52 8.08 -19.23
C GLU A 154 9.22 8.69 -20.45
N ASN A 155 8.77 8.39 -21.67
CA ASN A 155 9.37 8.93 -22.91
C ASN A 155 8.81 10.29 -23.36
N SER A 156 7.93 10.94 -22.60
CA SER A 156 7.37 12.26 -22.97
C SER A 156 7.80 13.41 -22.05
N VAL A 157 8.73 13.18 -21.10
CA VAL A 157 9.16 14.20 -20.13
C VAL A 157 10.69 14.24 -19.96
N ARG A 158 11.45 13.80 -20.97
CA ARG A 158 12.88 14.15 -21.09
C ARG A 158 13.07 15.15 -22.21
#